data_AF-A0A7S1RLS9-F1
#
_entry.id   AF-A0A7S1RLS9-F1
#
_cell.length_a   1.000
_cell.length_b   1.000
_cell.length_c   1.000
_cell.angle_alpha   90.00
_cell.angle_beta   90.00
_cell.angle_gamma   90.00
#
_symmetry.space_group_name_H-M   'P 1'
#
loop_
_entity.id
_entity.type
_entity.pdbx_description
1 polymer ?
#
loop_
_entity_poly.entity_id
_entity_poly.type
_entity_poly.pdbx_seq_one_letter_code
_entity_poly.pdbx_strand_id
1 'polypeptide(L)'
;GVQTGNLMVDWKSYRIPPRDRWAIINAFYLNRLKKHVRSKGTFLATVKARVDNEKEMVHFLKTFGADETAVRDFQASGIPTTEVTPPSFWHLSEEICLRLIALAAQSMVNEKPFIDHPANKDARPELTRIRLSIPDDPESVQSGRAAAIRAKELLRRLERPEWTVSLGRLRWQKKKQDQRPEPIVMTEVVKKNSRLSIEEVFRGFTPRLREIASADGQATKSRASARKDGADKDVGGIEIDI
;
A
#
# COMPACT_ATOMS: atom_id res chain seq x y z
N GLY A 1 53.41 -8.00 19.60
CA GLY A 1 53.55 -6.74 18.84
C GLY A 1 52.67 -6.83 17.62
N VAL A 2 51.70 -5.93 17.48
CA VAL A 2 50.89 -5.84 16.26
C VAL A 2 51.71 -5.01 15.28
N GLN A 3 52.31 -5.67 14.28
CA GLN A 3 52.94 -4.96 13.17
C GLN A 3 51.86 -4.08 12.53
N THR A 4 52.15 -2.79 12.34
CA THR A 4 51.31 -1.82 11.63
C THR A 4 51.18 -2.23 10.16
N GLY A 5 50.46 -3.33 9.91
CA GLY A 5 50.05 -3.75 8.59
C GLY A 5 48.95 -2.81 8.14
N ASN A 6 49.17 -2.17 7.00
CA ASN A 6 48.20 -1.30 6.35
C ASN A 6 46.93 -2.14 6.06
N LEU A 7 45.88 -2.00 6.88
CA LEU A 7 44.62 -2.69 6.71
C LEU A 7 43.92 -2.11 5.48
N MET A 8 44.29 -2.60 4.30
CA MET A 8 43.63 -2.23 3.05
C MET A 8 42.28 -2.96 2.98
N VAL A 9 41.23 -2.30 3.43
CA VAL A 9 39.85 -2.81 3.35
C VAL A 9 39.40 -2.77 1.90
N ASP A 10 39.13 -3.94 1.30
CA ASP A 10 38.54 -4.01 -0.03
C ASP A 10 37.04 -3.66 0.03
N TRP A 11 36.73 -2.37 -0.02
CA TRP A 11 35.36 -1.84 -0.01
C TRP A 11 34.52 -2.30 -1.21
N LYS A 12 35.13 -2.77 -2.31
CA LYS A 12 34.39 -3.27 -3.47
C LYS A 12 33.71 -4.60 -3.15
N SER A 13 34.34 -5.45 -2.34
CA SER A 13 33.78 -6.73 -1.91
C SER A 13 32.50 -6.57 -1.07
N TYR A 14 32.34 -5.45 -0.35
CA TYR A 14 31.17 -5.14 0.47
C TYR A 14 30.01 -4.49 -0.33
N ARG A 15 30.13 -4.37 -1.66
CA ARG A 15 29.03 -3.83 -2.48
C ARG A 15 27.86 -4.79 -2.52
N ILE A 16 26.68 -4.29 -2.16
CA ILE A 16 25.42 -5.02 -2.31
C ILE A 16 25.20 -5.35 -3.80
N PRO A 17 24.99 -6.63 -4.17
CA PRO A 17 24.71 -7.05 -5.53
C PRO A 17 23.51 -6.28 -6.12
N PRO A 18 23.52 -5.98 -7.43
CA PRO A 18 22.42 -5.22 -8.06
C PRO A 18 21.04 -5.84 -7.87
N ARG A 19 20.97 -7.18 -7.87
CA ARG A 19 19.73 -7.95 -7.68
C ARG A 19 19.09 -7.65 -6.32
N ASP A 20 19.86 -7.75 -5.25
CA ASP A 20 19.36 -7.55 -3.87
C ASP A 20 19.06 -6.09 -3.58
N ARG A 21 19.90 -5.19 -4.13
CA ARG A 21 19.63 -3.75 -4.08
C ARG A 21 18.28 -3.41 -4.69
N TRP A 22 18.00 -3.92 -5.89
CA TRP A 22 16.74 -3.67 -6.58
C TRP A 22 15.55 -4.29 -5.84
N ALA A 23 15.71 -5.52 -5.31
CA ALA A 23 14.68 -6.17 -4.52
C ALA A 23 14.25 -5.34 -3.30
N ILE A 24 15.21 -4.74 -2.57
CA ILE A 24 14.94 -3.94 -1.38
C ILE A 24 14.33 -2.58 -1.74
N ILE A 25 14.85 -1.91 -2.77
CA ILE A 25 14.29 -0.63 -3.25
C ILE A 25 12.85 -0.84 -3.71
N ASN A 26 12.58 -1.89 -4.50
CA ASN A 26 11.24 -2.19 -4.99
C ASN A 26 10.28 -2.54 -3.83
N ALA A 27 10.74 -3.32 -2.84
CA ALA A 27 9.93 -3.62 -1.66
C ALA A 27 9.60 -2.35 -0.86
N PHE A 28 10.56 -1.43 -0.69
CA PHE A 28 10.35 -0.14 -0.04
C PHE A 28 9.34 0.72 -0.82
N TYR A 29 9.53 0.82 -2.14
CA TYR A 29 8.61 1.52 -3.05
C TYR A 29 7.17 1.01 -2.93
N LEU A 30 6.96 -0.30 -3.06
CA LEU A 30 5.64 -0.91 -2.98
C LEU A 30 4.96 -0.69 -1.62
N ASN A 31 5.72 -0.74 -0.52
CA ASN A 31 5.18 -0.46 0.80
C ASN A 31 4.76 1.01 0.94
N ARG A 32 5.60 1.93 0.46
CA ARG A 32 5.31 3.36 0.49
C ARG A 32 4.12 3.72 -0.39
N LEU A 33 4.03 3.15 -1.59
CA LEU A 33 2.90 3.30 -2.48
C LEU A 33 1.59 2.79 -1.84
N LYS A 34 1.61 1.60 -1.24
CA LYS A 34 0.43 1.05 -0.54
C LYS A 34 -0.04 1.96 0.59
N LYS A 35 0.89 2.52 1.37
CA LYS A 35 0.56 3.47 2.43
C LYS A 35 -0.07 4.73 1.88
N HIS A 36 0.51 5.29 0.83
CA HIS A 36 -0.02 6.48 0.16
C HIS A 36 -1.44 6.26 -0.35
N VAL A 37 -1.68 5.15 -1.05
CA VAL A 37 -3.02 4.77 -1.55
C VAL A 37 -4.01 4.58 -0.41
N ARG A 38 -3.62 3.92 0.69
CA ARG A 38 -4.48 3.78 1.88
C ARG A 38 -4.81 5.13 2.50
N SER A 39 -3.81 6.00 2.67
CA SER A 39 -4.01 7.34 3.24
C SER A 39 -4.97 8.17 2.39
N LYS A 40 -4.81 8.14 1.06
CA LYS A 40 -5.76 8.77 0.13
C LYS A 40 -7.17 8.18 0.26
N GLY A 41 -7.29 6.86 0.36
CA GLY A 41 -8.58 6.18 0.56
C GLY A 41 -9.25 6.59 1.87
N THR A 42 -8.50 6.63 2.97
CA THR A 42 -9.00 7.10 4.28
C THR A 42 -9.43 8.56 4.21
N PHE A 43 -8.63 9.43 3.59
CA PHE A 43 -8.96 10.84 3.42
C PHE A 43 -10.27 11.03 2.64
N LEU A 44 -10.42 10.38 1.49
CA LEU A 44 -11.65 10.45 0.70
C LEU A 44 -12.87 9.91 1.46
N ALA A 45 -12.70 8.82 2.23
CA ALA A 45 -13.76 8.29 3.07
C ALA A 45 -14.19 9.30 4.15
N THR A 46 -13.25 10.00 4.79
CA THR A 46 -13.55 11.05 5.77
C THR A 46 -14.25 12.25 5.13
N VAL A 47 -13.78 12.71 3.97
CA VAL A 47 -14.44 13.82 3.24
C VAL A 47 -15.86 13.43 2.85
N LYS A 48 -16.06 12.23 2.30
CA LYS A 48 -17.39 11.72 1.96
C LYS A 48 -18.31 11.67 3.18
N ALA A 49 -17.84 11.08 4.28
CA ALA A 49 -18.62 11.02 5.52
C ALA A 49 -18.98 12.43 6.03
N ARG A 50 -18.07 13.40 5.92
CA ARG A 50 -18.36 14.79 6.31
C ARG A 50 -19.43 15.42 5.44
N VAL A 51 -19.36 15.24 4.12
CA VAL A 51 -20.36 15.74 3.16
C VAL A 51 -21.72 15.07 3.39
N ASP A 52 -21.75 13.77 3.64
CA ASP A 52 -22.99 13.04 3.92
C ASP A 52 -23.62 13.55 5.23
N ASN A 53 -22.83 13.76 6.29
CA ASN A 53 -23.31 14.37 7.55
C ASN A 53 -23.81 15.80 7.36
N GLU A 54 -23.16 16.61 6.51
CA GLU A 54 -23.63 17.96 6.18
C GLU A 54 -24.99 17.91 5.48
N LYS A 55 -25.17 17.03 4.50
CA LYS A 55 -26.46 16.83 3.82
C LYS A 55 -27.56 16.40 4.80
N GLU A 56 -27.26 15.49 5.70
CA GLU A 56 -28.20 15.05 6.75
C GLU A 56 -28.62 16.21 7.65
N MET A 57 -27.65 17.02 8.09
CA MET A 57 -27.90 18.19 8.94
C MET A 57 -28.74 19.25 8.20
N VAL A 58 -28.43 19.53 6.94
CA VAL A 58 -29.24 20.45 6.11
C VAL A 58 -30.65 19.91 5.93
N HIS A 59 -30.80 18.62 5.64
CA HIS A 59 -32.10 17.98 5.52
C HIS A 59 -32.91 18.10 6.81
N PHE A 60 -32.27 17.84 7.96
CA PHE A 60 -32.87 18.00 9.27
C PHE A 60 -33.30 19.45 9.53
N LEU A 61 -32.48 20.46 9.24
CA LEU A 61 -32.88 21.87 9.41
C LEU A 61 -34.10 22.23 8.54
N LYS A 62 -34.14 21.73 7.29
CA LYS A 62 -35.28 21.93 6.40
C LYS A 62 -36.58 21.34 6.97
N THR A 63 -36.54 20.22 7.68
CA THR A 63 -37.76 19.66 8.30
C THR A 63 -38.32 20.50 9.45
N PHE A 64 -37.51 21.37 10.05
CA PHE A 64 -37.93 22.34 11.07
C PHE A 64 -38.34 23.71 10.49
N GLY A 65 -38.45 23.84 9.17
CA GLY A 65 -38.83 25.09 8.51
C GLY A 65 -37.69 26.10 8.39
N ALA A 66 -36.43 25.67 8.51
CA ALA A 66 -35.30 26.54 8.21
C ALA A 66 -35.27 26.87 6.72
N ASP A 67 -35.17 28.17 6.41
CA ASP A 67 -35.08 28.68 5.04
C ASP A 67 -33.67 28.48 4.46
N GLU A 68 -33.54 28.48 3.13
CA GLU A 68 -32.26 28.17 2.45
C GLU A 68 -31.15 29.18 2.73
N THR A 69 -31.52 30.39 3.17
CA THR A 69 -30.61 31.46 3.59
C THR A 69 -29.85 31.10 4.85
N ALA A 70 -30.52 30.52 5.86
CA ALA A 70 -29.91 30.10 7.13
C ALA A 70 -28.89 28.96 6.95
N VAL A 71 -29.05 28.16 5.90
CA VAL A 71 -28.14 27.05 5.57
C VAL A 71 -26.82 27.56 4.97
N ARG A 72 -26.84 28.68 4.23
CA ARG A 72 -25.65 29.22 3.56
C ARG A 72 -24.61 29.79 4.55
N ASP A 73 -25.06 30.38 5.64
CA ASP A 73 -24.15 30.95 6.66
C ASP A 73 -23.31 29.86 7.34
N PHE A 74 -23.84 28.63 7.43
CA PHE A 74 -23.10 27.48 7.96
C PHE A 74 -21.96 27.03 7.05
N GLN A 75 -22.02 27.32 5.74
CA GLN A 75 -20.98 26.99 4.77
C GLN A 75 -19.85 28.03 4.72
N ALA A 76 -20.09 29.25 5.18
CA ALA A 76 -19.14 30.37 5.06
C ALA A 76 -17.96 30.30 6.05
N SER A 77 -18.02 29.41 7.05
CA SER A 77 -16.92 29.18 8.01
C SER A 77 -15.83 28.29 7.39
N GLY A 78 -15.28 28.72 6.26
CA GLY A 78 -14.19 28.01 5.60
C GLY A 78 -12.97 27.94 6.51
N ILE A 79 -12.48 26.73 6.78
CA ILE A 79 -11.14 26.55 7.35
C ILE A 79 -10.18 27.22 6.35
N PRO A 80 -9.30 28.16 6.78
CA PRO A 80 -8.38 28.80 5.87
C PRO A 80 -7.57 27.73 5.15
N THR A 81 -7.78 27.63 3.83
CA THR A 81 -7.12 26.65 2.97
C THR A 81 -5.69 27.11 2.75
N THR A 82 -4.82 26.93 3.75
CA THR A 82 -3.40 27.00 3.48
C THR A 82 -3.08 25.85 2.54
N GLU A 83 -2.69 26.18 1.31
CA GLU A 83 -2.26 25.19 0.31
C GLU A 83 -0.96 24.54 0.78
N VAL A 84 -1.08 23.54 1.65
CA VAL A 84 0.04 22.69 2.02
C VAL A 84 0.16 21.67 0.90
N THR A 85 1.09 21.91 -0.03
CA THR A 85 1.43 20.91 -1.04
C THR A 85 2.01 19.70 -0.32
N PRO A 86 1.35 18.52 -0.34
CA PRO A 86 1.88 17.36 0.34
C PRO A 86 3.21 16.98 -0.31
N PRO A 87 4.23 16.61 0.49
CA PRO A 87 5.50 16.16 -0.07
C PRO A 87 5.28 14.98 -1.01
N SER A 88 6.12 14.89 -2.06
CA SER A 88 6.07 13.76 -2.98
C SER A 88 6.07 12.44 -2.20
N PHE A 89 5.12 11.56 -2.51
CA PHE A 89 5.02 10.26 -1.84
C PHE A 89 6.31 9.46 -2.02
N TRP A 90 7.04 9.70 -3.12
CA TRP A 90 8.33 9.13 -3.40
C TRP A 90 9.44 10.12 -3.04
N HIS A 91 9.77 10.14 -1.76
CA HIS A 91 10.92 10.88 -1.24
C HIS A 91 11.84 9.93 -0.49
N LEU A 92 13.07 9.81 -0.98
CA LEU A 92 14.09 8.93 -0.42
C LEU A 92 15.19 9.79 0.19
N SER A 93 15.08 10.05 1.51
CA SER A 93 16.11 10.79 2.23
C SER A 93 17.38 9.96 2.38
N GLU A 94 18.51 10.63 2.64
CA GLU A 94 19.79 9.97 2.84
C GLU A 94 19.74 8.94 3.97
N GLU A 95 19.07 9.26 5.09
CA GLU A 95 18.93 8.34 6.22
C GLU A 95 18.16 7.08 5.83
N ILE A 96 17.16 7.21 4.94
CA ILE A 96 16.42 6.07 4.43
C ILE A 96 17.33 5.23 3.51
N CYS A 97 18.13 5.85 2.64
CA CYS A 97 19.11 5.14 1.81
C CYS A 97 20.06 4.30 2.68
N LEU A 98 20.65 4.90 3.71
CA LEU A 98 21.55 4.22 4.64
C LEU A 98 20.87 3.05 5.36
N ARG A 99 19.61 3.23 5.78
CA ARG A 99 18.82 2.14 6.38
C ARG A 99 18.55 1.01 5.39
N LEU A 100 18.22 1.30 4.15
CA LEU A 100 18.01 0.26 3.12
C LEU A 100 19.31 -0.51 2.84
N ILE A 101 20.46 0.17 2.83
CA ILE A 101 21.78 -0.46 2.72
C ILE A 101 22.05 -1.39 3.91
N ALA A 102 21.80 -0.91 5.14
CA ALA A 102 21.96 -1.73 6.35
C ALA A 102 21.06 -2.97 6.32
N LEU A 103 19.78 -2.83 5.91
CA LEU A 103 18.86 -3.96 5.77
C LEU A 103 19.33 -4.95 4.71
N ALA A 104 19.91 -4.47 3.61
CA ALA A 104 20.48 -5.32 2.57
C ALA A 104 21.66 -6.14 3.10
N ALA A 105 22.62 -5.48 3.74
CA ALA A 105 23.76 -6.14 4.37
C ALA A 105 23.32 -7.17 5.43
N GLN A 106 22.29 -6.83 6.21
CA GLN A 106 21.67 -7.75 7.17
C GLN A 106 21.04 -8.97 6.50
N SER A 107 20.39 -8.82 5.36
CA SER A 107 19.78 -9.94 4.65
C SER A 107 20.82 -10.93 4.10
N MET A 108 22.05 -10.46 3.88
CA MET A 108 23.18 -11.23 3.36
C MET A 108 24.15 -11.70 4.47
N VAL A 109 23.71 -11.74 5.74
CA VAL A 109 24.60 -12.08 6.88
C VAL A 109 25.33 -13.42 6.75
N ASN A 110 24.78 -14.37 5.97
CA ASN A 110 25.37 -15.69 5.75
C ASN A 110 26.34 -15.73 4.55
N GLU A 111 26.47 -14.62 3.81
CA GLU A 111 27.31 -14.51 2.62
C GLU A 111 28.61 -13.76 2.97
N LYS A 112 29.76 -14.24 2.50
CA LYS A 112 31.02 -13.49 2.61
C LYS A 112 31.02 -12.34 1.59
N PRO A 113 31.46 -11.11 1.94
CA PRO A 113 32.10 -10.69 3.19
C PRO A 113 31.14 -10.10 4.24
N PHE A 114 29.82 -10.20 4.04
CA PHE A 114 28.82 -9.53 4.88
C PHE A 114 28.72 -10.10 6.30
N ILE A 115 29.28 -11.27 6.58
CA ILE A 115 29.37 -11.85 7.94
C ILE A 115 29.93 -10.82 8.93
N ASP A 116 31.02 -10.13 8.55
CA ASP A 116 31.71 -9.15 9.41
C ASP A 116 31.25 -7.70 9.19
N HIS A 117 30.16 -7.48 8.47
CA HIS A 117 29.66 -6.15 8.18
C HIS A 117 29.21 -5.42 9.47
N PRO A 118 29.52 -4.12 9.66
CA PRO A 118 29.15 -3.37 10.87
C PRO A 118 27.65 -3.48 11.22
N ALA A 119 26.77 -3.36 10.22
CA ALA A 119 25.32 -3.49 10.39
C ALA A 119 24.87 -4.87 10.93
N ASN A 120 25.72 -5.90 10.86
CA ASN A 120 25.44 -7.25 11.34
C ASN A 120 26.00 -7.48 12.74
N LYS A 121 27.08 -6.77 13.10
CA LYS A 121 27.67 -6.81 14.46
C LYS A 121 26.75 -6.18 15.50
N ASP A 122 26.05 -5.12 15.12
CA ASP A 122 25.11 -4.43 16.02
C ASP A 122 23.72 -5.09 16.09
N ALA A 123 23.46 -6.11 15.28
CA ALA A 123 22.15 -6.76 15.22
C ALA A 123 21.95 -7.62 16.47
N ARG A 124 21.01 -7.20 17.34
CA ARG A 124 20.62 -8.00 18.52
C ARG A 124 20.18 -9.41 18.08
N PRO A 125 20.68 -10.48 18.74
CA PRO A 125 20.40 -11.87 18.35
C PRO A 125 18.90 -12.24 18.39
N GLU A 126 18.10 -11.51 19.16
CA GLU A 126 16.63 -11.65 19.17
C GLU A 126 15.98 -11.36 17.82
N LEU A 127 16.53 -10.40 17.05
CA LEU A 127 16.00 -10.06 15.73
C LEU A 127 16.34 -11.13 14.69
N THR A 128 17.39 -11.91 14.93
CA THR A 128 17.85 -13.02 14.10
C THR A 128 17.02 -14.28 14.33
N ARG A 129 16.44 -14.51 15.52
CA ARG A 129 15.64 -15.71 15.81
C ARG A 129 14.34 -15.79 15.02
N ILE A 130 13.74 -14.65 14.68
CA ILE A 130 12.57 -14.62 13.78
C ILE A 130 12.94 -15.02 12.33
N ARG A 131 14.24 -15.09 11.99
CA ARG A 131 14.71 -15.54 10.66
C ARG A 131 14.69 -17.06 10.46
N LEU A 132 14.65 -17.86 11.53
CA LEU A 132 14.88 -19.31 11.47
C LEU A 132 13.61 -20.17 11.44
N SER A 133 12.42 -19.57 11.49
CA SER A 133 11.15 -20.32 11.44
C SER A 133 10.51 -20.37 10.05
N ILE A 134 11.22 -19.93 9.00
CA ILE A 134 10.84 -20.24 7.63
C ILE A 134 11.46 -21.61 7.33
N PRO A 135 10.67 -22.67 7.08
CA PRO A 135 11.20 -24.00 6.81
C PRO A 135 12.21 -23.94 5.65
N ASP A 136 13.42 -24.38 5.91
CA ASP A 136 14.46 -24.58 4.90
C ASP A 136 14.06 -25.80 4.06
N ASP A 137 13.12 -25.62 3.13
CA ASP A 137 12.88 -26.59 2.07
C ASP A 137 14.07 -26.52 1.11
N PRO A 138 14.95 -27.55 1.07
CA PRO A 138 16.21 -27.49 0.33
C PRO A 138 16.03 -27.44 -1.19
N GLU A 139 14.82 -27.70 -1.70
CA GLU A 139 14.51 -27.62 -3.13
C GLU A 139 14.02 -26.24 -3.59
N SER A 140 13.81 -25.28 -2.68
CA SER A 140 13.37 -23.93 -3.05
C SER A 140 14.55 -23.06 -3.52
N VAL A 141 15.10 -23.41 -4.68
CA VAL A 141 16.17 -22.70 -5.43
C VAL A 141 15.73 -21.30 -5.90
N GLN A 142 14.57 -20.78 -5.49
CA GLN A 142 14.17 -19.41 -5.75
C GLN A 142 14.76 -18.45 -4.69
N SER A 143 16.09 -18.30 -4.69
CA SER A 143 16.84 -17.45 -3.73
C SER A 143 16.32 -16.00 -3.65
N GLY A 144 15.66 -15.51 -4.69
CA GLY A 144 15.04 -14.18 -4.71
C GLY A 144 13.74 -14.06 -3.91
N ARG A 145 12.95 -15.13 -3.76
CA ARG A 145 11.68 -15.08 -3.01
C ARG A 145 11.92 -15.01 -1.50
N ALA A 146 12.87 -15.79 -0.98
CA ALA A 146 13.24 -15.75 0.43
C ALA A 146 13.84 -14.38 0.82
N ALA A 147 14.67 -13.78 -0.04
CA ALA A 147 15.18 -12.42 0.15
C ALA A 147 14.04 -11.38 0.17
N ALA A 148 13.07 -11.48 -0.74
CA ALA A 148 11.93 -10.56 -0.80
C ALA A 148 10.98 -10.68 0.40
N ILE A 149 10.73 -11.89 0.91
CA ILE A 149 9.94 -12.11 2.13
C ILE A 149 10.65 -11.50 3.34
N ARG A 150 11.97 -11.72 3.46
CA ARG A 150 12.81 -11.12 4.51
C ARG A 150 12.82 -9.60 4.43
N ALA A 151 12.96 -9.03 3.23
CA ALA A 151 12.92 -7.59 3.02
C ALA A 151 11.57 -6.98 3.42
N LYS A 152 10.44 -7.64 3.12
CA LYS A 152 9.10 -7.16 3.52
C LYS A 152 8.94 -7.08 5.04
N GLU A 153 9.44 -8.06 5.78
CA GLU A 153 9.35 -8.05 7.24
C GLU A 153 10.28 -7.01 7.87
N LEU A 154 11.50 -6.85 7.35
CA LEU A 154 12.41 -5.78 7.78
C LEU A 154 11.85 -4.38 7.49
N LEU A 155 11.19 -4.20 6.34
CA LEU A 155 10.49 -2.96 6.01
C LEU A 155 9.32 -2.69 6.97
N ARG A 156 8.56 -3.71 7.36
CA ARG A 156 7.52 -3.53 8.41
C ARG A 156 8.09 -3.01 9.72
N ARG A 157 9.33 -3.35 10.06
CA ARG A 157 10.01 -2.87 11.28
C ARG A 157 10.51 -1.44 11.15
N LEU A 158 11.05 -1.05 9.99
CA LEU A 158 11.35 0.37 9.69
C LEU A 158 10.15 1.29 9.87
N GLU A 159 8.96 0.73 9.65
CA GLU A 159 7.70 1.44 9.75
C GLU A 159 7.11 1.43 11.15
N ARG A 160 7.65 0.66 12.10
CA ARG A 160 7.30 0.78 13.51
C ARG A 160 8.10 1.95 14.06
N PRO A 161 7.45 3.06 14.45
CA PRO A 161 8.15 4.14 15.12
C PRO A 161 8.39 3.70 16.57
N GLU A 162 9.31 2.76 16.80
CA GLU A 162 9.68 2.36 18.18
C GLU A 162 10.35 3.50 18.96
N TRP A 163 10.68 4.62 18.31
CA TRP A 163 11.26 5.81 18.92
C TRP A 163 10.29 7.00 19.03
N THR A 164 9.04 6.91 18.52
CA THR A 164 8.02 7.84 19.01
C THR A 164 7.61 7.33 20.38
N VAL A 165 8.33 7.82 21.39
CA VAL A 165 7.90 7.87 22.79
C VAL A 165 6.39 8.02 22.80
N SER A 166 5.74 7.06 23.47
CA SER A 166 4.31 6.98 23.69
C SER A 166 3.75 8.27 24.29
N LEU A 167 3.59 9.31 23.48
CA LEU A 167 2.80 10.48 23.81
C LEU A 167 1.33 10.06 23.71
N GLY A 168 0.87 9.45 24.79
CA GLY A 168 -0.50 9.62 25.26
C GLY A 168 -1.63 8.97 24.46
N ARG A 169 -1.38 8.08 23.49
CA ARG A 169 -2.47 7.20 23.01
C ARG A 169 -2.70 6.12 24.05
N LEU A 170 -3.58 6.44 24.99
CA LEU A 170 -4.34 5.51 25.83
C LEU A 170 -4.69 4.30 24.98
N ARG A 171 -3.88 3.26 25.12
CA ARG A 171 -4.16 1.94 24.59
C ARG A 171 -5.42 1.54 25.34
N TRP A 172 -6.57 1.57 24.67
CA TRP A 172 -7.78 0.90 25.12
C TRP A 172 -7.41 -0.57 25.26
N GLN A 173 -6.87 -0.92 26.43
CA GLN A 173 -6.81 -2.29 26.88
C GLN A 173 -8.27 -2.70 26.99
N LYS A 174 -8.71 -3.42 25.97
CA LYS A 174 -9.92 -4.21 26.01
C LYS A 174 -9.71 -5.22 27.13
N LYS A 175 -10.01 -4.78 28.36
CA LYS A 175 -10.07 -5.58 29.57
C LYS A 175 -11.07 -6.67 29.23
N LYS A 176 -10.56 -7.87 28.96
CA LYS A 176 -11.35 -9.10 29.01
C LYS A 176 -11.83 -9.19 30.45
N GLN A 177 -13.00 -8.64 30.70
CA GLN A 177 -13.76 -8.94 31.89
C GLN A 177 -14.54 -10.20 31.55
N ASP A 178 -14.02 -11.32 32.05
CA ASP A 178 -14.77 -12.54 32.23
C ASP A 178 -15.98 -12.21 33.11
N GLN A 179 -17.14 -11.99 32.48
CA GLN A 179 -18.42 -12.27 33.10
C GLN A 179 -19.25 -13.06 32.11
N ARG A 180 -19.44 -14.31 32.51
CA ARG A 180 -20.26 -15.35 31.91
C ARG A 180 -21.71 -15.09 32.32
N PRO A 181 -22.65 -14.87 31.39
CA PRO A 181 -24.04 -15.25 31.61
C PRO A 181 -24.30 -16.61 30.95
N GLU A 182 -25.05 -17.43 31.67
CA GLU A 182 -25.52 -18.79 31.38
C GLU A 182 -26.14 -18.97 29.97
N PRO A 183 -26.17 -20.20 29.43
CA PRO A 183 -26.55 -20.47 28.06
C PRO A 183 -28.08 -20.48 27.88
N ILE A 184 -28.59 -19.55 27.07
CA ILE A 184 -29.89 -19.71 26.43
C ILE A 184 -29.67 -20.53 25.15
N VAL A 185 -30.13 -21.78 25.21
CA VAL A 185 -30.33 -22.68 24.08
C VAL A 185 -31.24 -21.99 23.07
N MET A 186 -30.75 -21.74 21.84
CA MET A 186 -31.53 -21.85 20.59
C MET A 186 -30.62 -21.90 19.35
N THR A 187 -30.85 -22.99 18.60
CA THR A 187 -30.68 -23.20 17.15
C THR A 187 -29.31 -22.99 16.50
N GLU A 188 -28.69 -24.13 16.19
CA GLU A 188 -27.56 -24.27 15.28
C GLU A 188 -27.88 -23.74 13.88
N VAL A 189 -27.28 -22.60 13.51
CA VAL A 189 -26.95 -22.30 12.12
C VAL A 189 -25.44 -22.41 12.00
N VAL A 190 -24.99 -23.57 11.52
CA VAL A 190 -23.59 -23.88 11.24
C VAL A 190 -23.09 -22.93 10.12
N LYS A 191 -22.60 -21.76 10.49
CA LYS A 191 -21.78 -20.91 9.61
C LYS A 191 -20.37 -21.49 9.58
N LYS A 192 -20.12 -22.39 8.64
CA LYS A 192 -18.77 -22.73 8.19
C LYS A 192 -18.12 -21.47 7.61
N ASN A 193 -17.35 -20.76 8.42
CA ASN A 193 -16.37 -19.78 7.95
C ASN A 193 -15.20 -20.55 7.32
N SER A 194 -15.43 -21.14 6.14
CA SER A 194 -14.34 -21.47 5.24
C SER A 194 -13.67 -20.15 4.83
N ARG A 195 -12.35 -20.09 4.98
CA ARG A 195 -11.54 -19.01 4.43
C ARG A 195 -11.84 -18.93 2.93
N LEU A 196 -12.64 -17.95 2.52
CA LEU A 196 -12.92 -17.69 1.11
C LEU A 196 -11.58 -17.54 0.39
N SER A 197 -11.39 -18.38 -0.63
CA SER A 197 -10.22 -18.31 -1.50
C SER A 197 -10.18 -16.93 -2.14
N ILE A 198 -8.99 -16.35 -2.29
CA ILE A 198 -8.79 -15.07 -2.98
C ILE A 198 -9.45 -15.10 -4.37
N GLU A 199 -9.44 -16.27 -5.02
CA GLU A 199 -10.09 -16.51 -6.32
C GLU A 199 -11.63 -16.35 -6.27
N GLU A 200 -12.25 -16.70 -5.15
CA GLU A 200 -13.69 -16.65 -4.93
C GLU A 200 -14.15 -15.20 -4.67
N VAL A 201 -13.31 -14.41 -3.99
CA VAL A 201 -13.50 -12.96 -3.86
C VAL A 201 -13.40 -12.27 -5.22
N PHE A 202 -12.44 -12.65 -6.07
CA PHE A 202 -12.31 -12.08 -7.41
C PHE A 202 -13.46 -12.47 -8.35
N ARG A 203 -14.06 -13.66 -8.21
CA ARG A 203 -15.28 -14.02 -8.95
C ARG A 203 -16.44 -13.07 -8.64
N GLY A 204 -16.56 -12.59 -7.40
CA GLY A 204 -17.58 -11.60 -6.98
C GLY A 204 -17.37 -10.17 -7.51
N PHE A 205 -16.15 -9.80 -7.92
CA PHE A 205 -15.87 -8.45 -8.47
C PHE A 205 -16.11 -8.33 -9.99
N THR A 206 -16.25 -9.45 -10.69
CA THR A 206 -16.41 -9.49 -12.15
C THR A 206 -17.84 -9.36 -12.73
N PRO A 207 -18.97 -9.43 -11.99
CA PRO A 207 -20.29 -9.37 -12.62
C PRO A 207 -20.51 -8.10 -13.45
N ARG A 208 -20.10 -6.95 -12.91
CA ARG A 208 -20.30 -5.64 -13.56
C ARG A 208 -19.42 -5.44 -14.79
N LEU A 209 -18.24 -6.05 -14.82
CA LEU A 209 -17.32 -5.96 -15.98
C LEU A 209 -17.73 -6.93 -17.11
N ARG A 210 -18.34 -8.09 -16.80
CA ARG A 210 -18.95 -8.96 -17.81
C ARG A 210 -20.18 -8.34 -18.44
N GLU A 211 -20.99 -7.63 -17.66
CA GLU A 211 -22.16 -6.92 -18.16
C GLU A 211 -21.75 -5.81 -19.14
N ILE A 212 -20.72 -5.01 -18.81
CA ILE A 212 -20.20 -3.96 -19.70
C ILE A 212 -19.56 -4.57 -20.96
N ALA A 213 -18.74 -5.62 -20.83
CA ALA A 213 -18.13 -6.29 -21.99
C ALA A 213 -19.17 -6.96 -22.91
N SER A 214 -20.31 -7.40 -22.37
CA SER A 214 -21.40 -7.98 -23.17
C SER A 214 -22.29 -6.91 -23.81
N ALA A 215 -22.47 -5.76 -23.15
CA ALA A 215 -23.19 -4.60 -23.71
C ALA A 215 -22.41 -3.94 -24.86
N ASP A 216 -21.09 -3.79 -24.73
CA ASP A 216 -20.25 -3.16 -25.76
C ASP A 216 -20.11 -4.03 -27.03
N GLY A 217 -20.24 -5.36 -26.90
CA GLY A 217 -20.27 -6.29 -28.03
C GLY A 217 -21.51 -6.17 -28.93
N GLN A 218 -22.64 -5.68 -28.39
CA GLN A 218 -23.87 -5.47 -29.18
C GLN A 218 -23.90 -4.10 -29.87
N ALA A 219 -23.33 -3.05 -29.26
CA ALA A 219 -23.29 -1.70 -29.84
C ALA A 219 -22.35 -1.57 -31.06
N THR A 220 -21.30 -2.39 -31.14
CA THR A 220 -20.35 -2.36 -32.26
C THR A 220 -20.85 -3.08 -33.52
N LYS A 221 -21.79 -4.03 -33.40
CA LYS A 221 -22.43 -4.69 -34.57
C LYS A 221 -23.41 -3.78 -35.30
N SER A 222 -24.12 -2.90 -34.61
CA SER A 222 -25.07 -1.95 -35.22
C SER A 222 -24.38 -0.74 -35.89
N ARG A 223 -23.12 -0.45 -35.56
CA ARG A 223 -22.36 0.65 -36.20
C ARG A 223 -21.58 0.21 -37.43
N ALA A 224 -21.30 -1.09 -37.58
CA ALA A 224 -20.62 -1.65 -38.75
C ALA A 224 -21.53 -1.77 -40.00
N SER A 225 -22.86 -1.82 -39.83
CA SER A 225 -23.80 -1.87 -40.96
C SER A 225 -24.16 -0.50 -41.55
N ALA A 226 -23.83 0.61 -40.88
CA ALA A 226 -24.19 1.96 -41.32
C ALA A 226 -23.09 2.69 -42.13
N ARG A 227 -21.93 2.05 -42.36
CA ARG A 227 -20.78 2.70 -43.03
C ARG A 227 -20.51 2.22 -44.46
N LYS A 228 -21.36 1.37 -45.03
CA LYS A 228 -21.12 0.83 -46.39
C LYS A 228 -21.72 1.68 -47.52
N ASP A 229 -22.52 2.71 -47.23
CA ASP A 229 -23.30 3.42 -48.26
C ASP A 229 -22.88 4.89 -48.53
N GLY A 230 -21.68 5.31 -48.13
CA GLY A 230 -21.31 6.74 -48.16
C GLY A 230 -19.88 7.08 -48.59
N ALA A 231 -19.27 6.28 -49.46
CA ALA A 231 -17.92 6.54 -49.97
C ALA A 231 -17.93 6.73 -51.49
N ASP A 232 -18.60 7.77 -51.96
CA ASP A 232 -18.35 8.33 -53.28
C ASP A 232 -18.77 9.80 -53.28
N LYS A 233 -17.81 10.71 -53.10
CA LYS A 233 -17.74 12.04 -53.74
C LYS A 233 -16.60 12.90 -53.22
N ASP A 234 -15.89 13.45 -54.20
CA ASP A 234 -15.18 14.72 -54.23
C ASP A 234 -13.83 14.85 -53.52
N VAL A 235 -12.81 14.42 -54.27
CA VAL A 235 -11.44 14.94 -54.21
C VAL A 235 -11.41 16.27 -54.98
N GLY A 236 -11.57 17.39 -54.27
CA GLY A 236 -11.27 18.73 -54.78
C GLY A 236 -9.86 19.14 -54.35
N GLY A 237 -8.92 19.15 -55.29
CA GLY A 237 -7.54 19.60 -55.09
C GLY A 237 -7.47 21.09 -54.78
N ILE A 238 -6.61 21.44 -53.82
CA ILE A 238 -6.19 22.81 -53.58
C ILE A 238 -4.72 22.89 -54.03
N GLU A 239 -4.50 23.44 -55.21
CA GLU A 239 -3.20 23.93 -55.66
C GLU A 239 -2.81 25.15 -54.82
N ILE A 240 -1.58 25.15 -54.32
CA ILE A 240 -0.95 26.31 -53.69
C ILE A 240 0.23 26.68 -54.59
N ASP A 241 0.06 27.74 -55.36
CA ASP A 241 1.13 28.42 -56.08
C ASP A 241 2.07 29.12 -55.10
N ILE A 242 3.38 28.98 -55.34
CA ILE A 242 4.49 29.65 -54.63
C ILE A 242 5.00 30.80 -55.48
#